data_AF-A0A3R6CQP8-F1
#
_entry.id   AF-A0A3R6CQP8-F1
#
_cell.length_a   1.000
_cell.length_b   1.000
_cell.length_c   1.000
_cell.angle_alpha   90.00
_cell.angle_beta   90.00
_cell.angle_gamma   90.00
#
_symmetry.space_group_name_H-M   'P 1'
#
loop_
_entity.id
_entity.type
_entity.pdbx_description
1 polymer ?
#
loop_
_entity_poly.entity_id
_entity_poly.type
_entity_poly.pdbx_seq_one_letter_code
_entity_poly.pdbx_strand_id
1 'polypeptide(L)'
;MKREEFLKQLEQLLDGISEEEKADALAFYRSYFEDAGEENEESVIAELESPEKVAQSIKKNLGIEKESETCDVTPDHNPDWNQNDDMFVKNEETSEKKKSGWSAAAIVLVVITSPLWLTLLLVIASLLLAVVATLFGIAVAVVAVMASLVFAGFLLIGFGFSTLFTGGVAVGLGLTGAGFLVLGLGILAVLLVVWVFGVFLPWAVKGIICLCKKPFEKKKSGVAA
;
A
#
# COMPACT_ATOMS: atom_id res chain seq x y z
N MET A 1 -29.32 -9.81 30.34
CA MET A 1 -29.78 -8.45 30.68
C MET A 1 -30.25 -7.79 29.39
N LYS A 2 -31.22 -6.89 29.46
CA LYS A 2 -31.67 -6.15 28.26
C LYS A 2 -30.84 -4.88 28.05
N ARG A 3 -30.83 -4.31 26.84
CA ARG A 3 -30.16 -3.04 26.53
C ARG A 3 -30.46 -1.94 27.56
N GLU A 4 -31.73 -1.79 27.96
CA GLU A 4 -32.15 -0.78 28.92
C GLU A 4 -31.52 -0.96 30.30
N GLU A 5 -31.34 -2.21 30.73
CA GLU A 5 -30.71 -2.53 32.01
C GLU A 5 -29.21 -2.23 31.98
N PHE A 6 -28.54 -2.52 30.85
CA PHE A 6 -27.13 -2.22 30.66
C PHE A 6 -26.86 -0.71 30.68
N LEU A 7 -27.65 0.08 29.95
CA LEU A 7 -27.51 1.53 29.90
C LEU A 7 -27.81 2.16 31.26
N LYS A 8 -28.79 1.65 32.00
CA LYS A 8 -29.11 2.13 33.36
C LYS A 8 -27.98 1.85 34.36
N GLN A 9 -27.33 0.69 34.26
CA GLN A 9 -26.16 0.37 35.08
C GLN A 9 -24.96 1.24 34.68
N LEU A 10 -24.73 1.45 33.38
CA LEU A 10 -23.67 2.31 32.89
C LEU A 10 -23.86 3.76 33.37
N GLU A 11 -25.08 4.30 33.32
CA GLU A 11 -25.43 5.63 33.84
C GLU A 11 -25.06 5.78 35.32
N GLN A 12 -25.42 4.78 36.14
CA GLN A 12 -25.10 4.76 37.57
C GLN A 12 -23.60 4.65 37.85
N LEU A 13 -22.87 3.91 37.01
CA LEU A 13 -21.42 3.78 37.14
C LEU A 13 -20.67 5.04 36.66
N LEU A 14 -21.27 5.82 35.77
CA LEU A 14 -20.76 7.13 35.32
C LEU A 14 -21.19 8.28 36.27
N ASP A 15 -21.73 7.96 37.45
CA ASP A 15 -21.98 8.95 38.49
C ASP A 15 -20.64 9.57 38.94
N GLY A 16 -20.57 10.91 38.89
CA GLY A 16 -19.33 11.69 39.06
C GLY A 16 -18.74 12.30 37.79
N ILE A 17 -19.27 11.97 36.61
CA ILE A 17 -18.93 12.60 35.32
C ILE A 17 -19.92 13.73 35.01
N SER A 18 -19.51 14.74 34.23
CA SER A 18 -20.42 15.80 33.80
C SER A 18 -21.64 15.25 33.06
N GLU A 19 -22.80 15.86 33.25
CA GLU A 19 -24.05 15.40 32.63
C GLU A 19 -23.98 15.39 31.09
N GLU A 20 -23.17 16.27 30.49
CA GLU A 20 -22.92 16.29 29.04
C GLU A 20 -22.16 15.04 28.57
N GLU A 21 -21.07 14.68 29.25
CA GLU A 21 -20.26 13.50 28.88
C GLU A 21 -20.99 12.19 29.19
N LYS A 22 -21.77 12.16 30.27
CA LYS A 22 -22.66 11.05 30.61
C LYS A 22 -23.71 10.85 29.51
N ALA A 23 -24.36 11.92 29.07
CA ALA A 23 -25.36 11.86 27.99
C ALA A 23 -24.75 11.42 26.66
N ASP A 24 -23.56 11.90 26.31
CA ASP A 24 -22.85 11.53 25.08
C ASP A 24 -22.43 10.05 25.10
N ALA A 25 -21.88 9.57 26.22
CA ALA A 25 -21.53 8.17 26.40
C ALA A 25 -22.75 7.25 26.30
N LEU A 26 -23.85 7.58 26.98
CA LEU A 26 -25.08 6.80 26.91
C LEU A 26 -25.70 6.81 25.50
N ALA A 27 -25.63 7.94 24.79
CA ALA A 27 -26.09 8.04 23.41
C ALA A 27 -25.27 7.15 22.47
N PHE A 28 -23.95 7.12 22.63
CA PHE A 28 -23.06 6.26 21.84
C PHE A 28 -23.39 4.77 22.00
N TYR A 29 -23.57 4.30 23.24
CA TYR A 29 -23.94 2.89 23.46
C TYR A 29 -25.38 2.61 23.06
N ARG A 30 -26.31 3.56 23.23
CA ARG A 30 -27.69 3.41 22.74
C ARG A 30 -27.71 3.18 21.23
N SER A 31 -27.01 4.00 20.44
CA SER A 31 -26.97 3.81 18.98
C SER A 31 -26.33 2.49 18.60
N TYR A 32 -25.29 2.06 19.33
CA TYR A 32 -24.64 0.77 19.09
C TYR A 32 -25.58 -0.43 19.30
N PHE A 33 -26.42 -0.38 20.34
CA PHE A 33 -27.44 -1.42 20.52
C PHE A 33 -28.62 -1.30 19.54
N GLU A 34 -28.98 -0.08 19.11
CA GLU A 34 -30.00 0.14 18.06
C GLU A 34 -29.56 -0.44 16.71
N ASP A 35 -28.30 -0.24 16.32
CA ASP A 35 -27.72 -0.76 15.08
C ASP A 35 -27.65 -2.29 15.06
N ALA A 36 -27.49 -2.92 16.23
CA ALA A 36 -27.49 -4.38 16.37
C ALA A 36 -28.90 -5.01 16.26
N GLY A 37 -29.94 -4.22 16.59
CA GLY A 37 -31.33 -4.66 16.62
C GLY A 37 -31.70 -5.48 17.86
N GLU A 38 -32.99 -5.50 18.19
CA GLU A 38 -33.55 -6.18 19.38
C GLU A 38 -33.22 -7.68 19.41
N GLU A 39 -33.01 -8.30 18.25
CA GLU A 39 -32.69 -9.73 18.11
C GLU A 39 -31.25 -10.08 18.53
N ASN A 40 -30.33 -9.10 18.58
CA ASN A 40 -28.91 -9.32 18.88
C ASN A 40 -28.43 -8.67 20.18
N GLU A 41 -29.32 -8.10 21.01
CA GLU A 41 -28.92 -7.40 22.24
C GLU A 41 -28.05 -8.27 23.17
N GLU A 42 -28.40 -9.55 23.33
CA GLU A 42 -27.63 -10.48 24.18
C GLU A 42 -26.23 -10.77 23.62
N SER A 43 -26.08 -10.80 22.29
CA SER A 43 -24.78 -11.02 21.63
C SER A 43 -23.87 -9.80 21.80
N VAL A 44 -24.43 -8.60 21.66
CA VAL A 44 -23.70 -7.34 21.85
C VAL A 44 -23.22 -7.19 23.29
N ILE A 45 -24.06 -7.59 24.24
CA ILE A 45 -23.71 -7.60 25.67
C ILE A 45 -22.51 -8.51 25.95
N ALA A 46 -22.44 -9.68 25.30
CA ALA A 46 -21.30 -10.58 25.46
C ALA A 46 -20.00 -10.01 24.87
N GLU A 47 -20.10 -9.24 23.79
CA GLU A 47 -18.96 -8.60 23.12
C GLU A 47 -18.46 -7.35 23.87
N LEU A 48 -19.35 -6.59 24.52
CA LEU A 48 -19.01 -5.41 25.32
C LEU A 48 -18.43 -5.74 26.72
N GLU A 49 -18.23 -7.04 27.01
CA GLU A 49 -17.65 -7.61 28.23
C GLU A 49 -18.41 -7.36 29.55
N SER A 50 -18.65 -6.11 29.96
CA SER A 50 -19.51 -5.73 31.12
C SER A 50 -19.71 -4.20 31.24
N PRO A 51 -20.81 -3.71 31.83
CA PRO A 51 -21.05 -2.27 32.00
C PRO A 51 -20.00 -1.60 32.90
N GLU A 52 -19.42 -2.35 33.85
CA GLU A 52 -18.34 -1.89 34.75
C GLU A 52 -17.03 -1.59 34.01
N LYS A 53 -16.60 -2.48 33.10
CA LYS A 53 -15.38 -2.26 32.31
C LYS A 53 -15.53 -1.08 31.37
N VAL A 54 -16.72 -0.94 30.76
CA VAL A 54 -17.05 0.20 29.92
C VAL A 54 -16.95 1.50 30.72
N ALA A 55 -17.58 1.57 31.90
CA ALA A 55 -17.51 2.75 32.76
C ALA A 55 -16.07 3.11 33.18
N GLN A 56 -15.25 2.11 33.54
CA GLN A 56 -13.84 2.32 33.88
C GLN A 56 -13.03 2.85 32.69
N SER A 57 -13.27 2.34 31.49
CA SER A 57 -12.57 2.80 30.28
C SER A 57 -12.92 4.25 29.94
N ILE A 58 -14.17 4.67 30.16
CA ILE A 58 -14.63 6.04 29.92
C ILE A 58 -14.01 6.97 30.97
N LYS A 59 -14.09 6.62 32.26
CA LYS A 59 -13.47 7.40 33.35
C LYS A 59 -11.96 7.59 33.14
N LYS A 60 -11.26 6.53 32.70
CA LYS A 60 -9.83 6.57 32.39
C LYS A 60 -9.51 7.45 31.19
N ASN A 61 -10.29 7.37 30.10
CA ASN A 61 -10.07 8.19 28.91
C ASN A 61 -10.36 9.68 29.16
N LEU A 62 -11.28 10.00 30.08
CA LEU A 62 -11.60 11.38 30.49
C LEU A 62 -10.61 11.94 31.53
N GLY A 63 -9.60 11.15 31.96
CA GLY A 63 -8.61 11.58 32.95
C GLY A 63 -9.20 11.79 34.35
N ILE A 64 -10.39 11.25 34.60
CA ILE A 64 -11.03 11.27 35.92
C ILE A 64 -10.44 10.10 36.72
N GLU A 65 -9.15 10.18 37.03
CA GLU A 65 -8.51 9.33 38.01
C GLU A 65 -8.78 9.93 39.40
N LYS A 66 -9.98 9.67 39.91
CA LYS A 66 -10.27 9.73 41.34
C LYS A 66 -11.15 8.55 41.74
N GLU A 67 -10.49 7.55 42.29
CA GLU A 67 -10.71 7.10 43.67
C GLU A 67 -12.18 7.11 44.13
N SER A 68 -12.80 5.93 44.12
CA SER A 68 -13.70 5.54 45.20
C SER A 68 -13.34 4.11 45.60
N GLU A 69 -12.75 4.05 46.79
CA GLU A 69 -12.16 2.92 47.48
C GLU A 69 -13.17 1.83 47.83
N THR A 70 -12.67 0.60 48.04
CA THR A 70 -12.97 -0.15 49.27
C THR A 70 -11.80 -1.08 49.61
N CYS A 71 -11.02 -0.59 50.58
CA CYS A 71 -10.39 -1.28 51.72
C CYS A 71 -9.50 -2.51 51.49
N ASP A 72 -8.19 -2.36 51.74
CA ASP A 72 -7.62 -2.88 53.00
C ASP A 72 -6.34 -2.14 53.40
N VAL A 73 -6.13 -2.04 54.71
CA VAL A 73 -5.19 -1.15 55.43
C VAL A 73 -3.77 -1.74 55.48
N THR A 74 -2.72 -0.93 55.31
CA THR A 74 -1.63 -0.69 56.31
C THR A 74 -0.50 0.22 55.78
N PRO A 75 0.18 0.97 56.68
CA PRO A 75 1.19 1.95 56.32
C PRO A 75 2.62 1.40 56.37
N ASP A 76 3.55 2.18 55.78
CA ASP A 76 5.00 2.14 55.96
C ASP A 76 5.80 1.30 54.95
N HIS A 77 6.46 1.97 53.99
CA HIS A 77 7.93 2.00 53.85
C HIS A 77 8.32 2.72 52.54
N ASN A 78 9.14 3.78 52.65
CA ASN A 78 10.04 4.17 51.56
C ASN A 78 11.32 3.34 51.71
N PRO A 79 11.91 2.83 50.63
CA PRO A 79 13.24 3.35 50.29
C PRO A 79 13.51 3.49 48.77
N ASP A 80 13.91 4.71 48.42
CA ASP A 80 15.10 5.10 47.64
C ASP A 80 15.83 4.06 46.75
N TRP A 81 15.93 4.36 45.45
CA TRP A 81 17.09 4.25 44.51
C TRP A 81 16.68 5.02 43.23
N ASN A 82 17.03 6.28 42.95
CA ASN A 82 18.32 6.99 42.75
C ASN A 82 19.14 6.55 41.51
N GLN A 83 19.77 7.56 40.88
CA GLN A 83 20.66 7.64 39.70
C GLN A 83 19.93 7.81 38.34
N ASN A 84 19.78 9.03 37.82
CA ASN A 84 20.80 9.89 37.16
C ASN A 84 21.45 9.12 36.00
N ASP A 85 21.59 9.63 34.78
CA ASP A 85 22.01 10.97 34.40
C ASP A 85 21.89 11.08 32.84
N ASP A 86 21.74 12.31 32.37
CA ASP A 86 22.16 12.91 31.09
C ASP A 86 22.14 12.21 29.68
N MET A 87 21.75 13.07 28.72
CA MET A 87 22.35 13.31 27.39
C MET A 87 21.69 12.73 26.10
N PHE A 88 21.35 13.67 25.19
CA PHE A 88 21.10 13.52 23.74
C PHE A 88 19.81 12.75 23.33
N VAL A 89 18.89 13.27 22.51
CA VAL A 89 19.05 13.95 21.22
C VAL A 89 17.83 14.85 20.97
N LYS A 90 18.08 16.09 20.53
CA LYS A 90 17.10 16.91 19.80
C LYS A 90 16.87 16.24 18.44
N ASN A 91 15.82 15.42 18.31
CA ASN A 91 15.33 14.96 17.02
C ASN A 91 13.97 15.62 16.77
N GLU A 92 13.93 16.44 15.73
CA GLU A 92 12.71 16.64 14.95
C GLU A 92 12.19 15.27 14.47
N GLU A 93 10.87 15.23 14.25
CA GLU A 93 10.11 14.24 13.47
C GLU A 93 9.52 13.00 14.20
N THR A 94 8.18 13.07 14.32
CA THR A 94 7.19 11.99 14.10
C THR A 94 7.08 10.78 15.05
N SER A 95 5.98 10.74 15.81
CA SER A 95 4.95 9.66 15.78
C SER A 95 3.86 9.99 16.82
N GLU A 96 2.68 10.46 16.42
CA GLU A 96 1.50 9.64 16.07
C GLU A 96 1.23 8.47 17.03
N LYS A 97 0.11 8.55 17.77
CA LYS A 97 -1.11 7.70 17.60
C LYS A 97 -2.13 8.07 18.69
N LYS A 98 -3.24 8.74 18.37
CA LYS A 98 -4.51 8.27 17.74
C LYS A 98 -5.42 7.47 18.67
N LYS A 99 -6.54 8.11 19.06
CA LYS A 99 -7.90 7.68 18.67
C LYS A 99 -8.91 8.81 18.97
N SER A 100 -8.98 9.83 18.12
CA SER A 100 -10.12 10.75 18.11
C SER A 100 -11.03 10.38 16.95
N GLY A 101 -12.34 10.32 17.21
CA GLY A 101 -13.36 10.24 16.16
C GLY A 101 -13.10 11.32 15.12
N TRP A 102 -13.28 10.97 13.84
CA TRP A 102 -12.90 11.78 12.68
C TRP A 102 -13.72 13.07 12.67
N SER A 103 -13.23 14.10 13.36
CA SER A 103 -13.90 15.40 13.45
C SER A 103 -14.06 15.98 12.05
N ALA A 104 -15.13 16.73 11.81
CA ALA A 104 -15.37 17.44 10.55
C ALA A 104 -14.14 18.24 10.05
N ALA A 105 -13.24 18.65 10.96
CA ALA A 105 -11.93 19.22 10.66
C ALA A 105 -11.03 18.30 9.80
N ALA A 106 -11.01 16.99 10.05
CA ALA A 106 -10.25 16.04 9.24
C ALA A 106 -10.93 15.72 7.91
N ILE A 107 -12.26 15.88 7.77
CA ILE A 107 -12.93 15.86 6.47
C ILE A 107 -12.55 17.12 5.68
N VAL A 108 -12.60 18.31 6.27
CA VAL A 108 -12.15 19.57 5.63
C VAL A 108 -10.67 19.52 5.27
N LEU A 109 -9.82 18.95 6.13
CA LEU A 109 -8.39 18.75 5.87
C LEU A 109 -8.18 17.74 4.72
N VAL A 110 -8.97 16.67 4.66
CA VAL A 110 -8.98 15.72 3.53
C VAL A 110 -9.49 16.39 2.26
N VAL A 111 -10.46 17.30 2.32
CA VAL A 111 -10.94 18.05 1.15
C VAL A 111 -9.89 19.06 0.66
N ILE A 112 -9.15 19.71 1.56
CA ILE A 112 -8.02 20.60 1.22
C ILE A 112 -6.81 19.81 0.70
N THR A 113 -6.57 18.61 1.22
CA THR A 113 -5.54 17.69 0.71
C THR A 113 -6.05 16.81 -0.43
N SER A 114 -7.35 16.85 -0.77
CA SER A 114 -7.96 16.05 -1.84
C SER A 114 -7.34 16.32 -3.21
N PRO A 115 -6.98 17.56 -3.57
CA PRO A 115 -6.20 17.82 -4.78
C PRO A 115 -4.85 17.11 -4.74
N LEU A 116 -4.22 17.02 -3.56
CA LEU A 116 -2.91 16.36 -3.39
C LEU A 116 -2.99 14.84 -3.53
N TRP A 117 -4.05 14.20 -3.01
CA TRP A 117 -4.25 12.76 -3.22
C TRP A 117 -4.57 12.44 -4.68
N LEU A 118 -5.34 13.30 -5.34
CA LEU A 118 -5.63 13.15 -6.76
C LEU A 118 -4.37 13.30 -7.61
N THR A 119 -3.55 14.32 -7.36
CA THR A 119 -2.27 14.49 -8.07
C THR A 119 -1.29 13.38 -7.74
N LEU A 120 -1.22 12.92 -6.49
CA LEU A 120 -0.36 11.80 -6.08
C LEU A 120 -0.75 10.51 -6.81
N LEU A 121 -2.05 10.20 -6.89
CA LEU A 121 -2.54 9.05 -7.67
C LEU A 121 -2.17 9.18 -9.15
N LEU A 122 -2.31 10.38 -9.70
CA LEU A 122 -2.01 10.66 -11.11
C LEU A 122 -0.51 10.55 -11.40
N VAL A 123 0.34 11.01 -10.47
CA VAL A 123 1.80 10.83 -10.53
C VAL A 123 2.15 9.35 -10.48
N ILE A 124 1.59 8.58 -9.55
CA ILE A 124 1.83 7.13 -9.45
C ILE A 124 1.36 6.41 -10.72
N ALA A 125 0.17 6.75 -11.22
CA ALA A 125 -0.37 6.19 -12.46
C ALA A 125 0.50 6.55 -13.67
N SER A 126 0.96 7.81 -13.76
CA SER A 126 1.86 8.26 -14.82
C SER A 126 3.22 7.57 -14.74
N LEU A 127 3.73 7.31 -13.54
CA LEU A 127 4.99 6.61 -13.34
C LEU A 127 4.89 5.14 -13.75
N LEU A 128 3.79 4.47 -13.38
CA LEU A 128 3.50 3.11 -13.83
C LEU A 128 3.37 3.05 -15.36
N LEU A 129 2.61 3.98 -15.95
CA LEU A 129 2.46 4.07 -17.39
C LEU A 129 3.80 4.35 -18.08
N ALA A 130 4.63 5.22 -17.52
CA ALA A 130 5.96 5.53 -18.05
C ALA A 130 6.89 4.31 -18.01
N VAL A 131 6.87 3.52 -16.93
CA VAL A 131 7.64 2.27 -16.85
C VAL A 131 7.16 1.27 -17.92
N VAL A 132 5.85 1.12 -18.11
CA VAL A 132 5.31 0.23 -19.15
C VAL A 132 5.64 0.74 -20.55
N ALA A 133 5.47 2.04 -20.79
CA ALA A 133 5.75 2.68 -22.07
C ALA A 133 7.24 2.64 -22.43
N THR A 134 8.14 2.82 -21.46
CA THR A 134 9.59 2.70 -21.67
C THR A 134 9.98 1.26 -21.98
N LEU A 135 9.44 0.27 -21.25
CA LEU A 135 9.66 -1.14 -21.57
C LEU A 135 9.17 -1.50 -22.99
N PHE A 136 7.98 -1.04 -23.35
CA PHE A 136 7.43 -1.24 -24.70
C PHE A 136 8.26 -0.49 -25.76
N GLY A 137 8.66 0.74 -25.47
CA GLY A 137 9.49 1.56 -26.36
C GLY A 137 10.85 0.92 -26.63
N ILE A 138 11.49 0.33 -25.60
CA ILE A 138 12.74 -0.44 -25.76
C ILE A 138 12.49 -1.64 -26.68
N ALA A 139 11.39 -2.37 -26.49
CA ALA A 139 11.06 -3.50 -27.37
C ALA A 139 10.87 -3.06 -28.83
N VAL A 140 10.14 -1.98 -29.08
CA VAL A 140 9.93 -1.41 -30.42
C VAL A 140 11.25 -0.90 -31.01
N ALA A 141 12.09 -0.23 -30.22
CA ALA A 141 13.39 0.26 -30.66
C ALA A 141 14.31 -0.89 -31.10
N VAL A 142 14.33 -1.99 -30.35
CA VAL A 142 15.07 -3.21 -30.75
C VAL A 142 14.56 -3.72 -32.09
N VAL A 143 13.24 -3.85 -32.27
CA VAL A 143 12.66 -4.30 -33.55
C VAL A 143 13.02 -3.35 -34.70
N ALA A 144 12.97 -2.04 -34.47
CA ALA A 144 13.30 -1.02 -35.46
C ALA A 144 14.79 -1.09 -35.89
N VAL A 145 15.71 -1.25 -34.92
CA VAL A 145 17.14 -1.45 -35.20
C VAL A 145 17.36 -2.74 -36.00
N MET A 146 16.65 -3.82 -35.69
CA MET A 146 16.78 -5.06 -36.44
C MET A 146 16.26 -4.92 -37.88
N ALA A 147 15.12 -4.26 -38.06
CA ALA A 147 14.56 -4.01 -39.40
C ALA A 147 15.49 -3.12 -40.24
N SER A 148 16.10 -2.10 -39.63
CA SER A 148 17.05 -1.23 -40.34
C SER A 148 18.34 -1.96 -40.71
N LEU A 149 18.85 -2.87 -39.88
CA LEU A 149 20.01 -3.72 -40.22
C LEU A 149 19.72 -4.61 -41.43
N VAL A 150 18.55 -5.25 -41.48
CA VAL A 150 18.14 -6.10 -42.60
C VAL A 150 17.99 -5.27 -43.88
N PHE A 151 17.34 -4.11 -43.79
CA PHE A 151 17.14 -3.21 -44.93
C PHE A 151 18.48 -2.66 -45.44
N ALA A 152 19.36 -2.22 -44.54
CA ALA A 152 20.69 -1.77 -44.86
C ALA A 152 21.50 -2.87 -45.56
N GLY A 153 21.46 -4.11 -45.08
CA GLY A 153 22.12 -5.26 -45.72
C GLY A 153 21.63 -5.49 -47.15
N PHE A 154 20.32 -5.41 -47.38
CA PHE A 154 19.73 -5.55 -48.72
C PHE A 154 20.19 -4.44 -49.69
N LEU A 155 20.21 -3.20 -49.22
CA LEU A 155 20.71 -2.06 -50.00
C LEU A 155 22.20 -2.21 -50.32
N LEU A 156 23.00 -2.69 -49.36
CA LEU A 156 24.44 -2.89 -49.51
C LEU A 156 24.74 -3.95 -50.57
N ILE A 157 23.93 -5.01 -50.65
CA ILE A 157 24.02 -6.01 -51.72
C ILE A 157 23.67 -5.39 -53.09
N GLY A 158 22.61 -4.58 -53.17
CA GLY A 158 22.22 -3.91 -54.42
C GLY A 158 23.29 -2.93 -54.93
N PHE A 159 23.89 -2.13 -54.03
CA PHE A 159 25.03 -1.28 -54.34
C PHE A 159 26.28 -2.09 -54.67
N GLY A 160 26.53 -3.18 -53.96
CA GLY A 160 27.62 -4.11 -54.24
C GLY A 160 27.55 -4.67 -55.67
N PHE A 161 26.37 -5.11 -56.09
CA PHE A 161 26.16 -5.58 -57.46
C PHE A 161 26.34 -4.48 -58.50
N SER A 162 25.90 -3.26 -58.21
CA SER A 162 26.08 -2.10 -59.10
C SER A 162 27.55 -1.72 -59.26
N THR A 163 28.35 -1.81 -58.18
CA THR A 163 29.78 -1.50 -58.21
C THR A 163 30.63 -2.55 -58.92
N LEU A 164 30.16 -3.79 -59.09
CA LEU A 164 30.84 -4.81 -59.90
C LEU A 164 30.96 -4.40 -61.37
N PHE A 165 30.00 -3.62 -61.89
CA PHE A 165 30.00 -3.18 -63.28
C PHE A 165 30.85 -1.91 -63.52
N THR A 166 31.12 -1.11 -62.48
CA THR A 166 31.70 0.24 -62.64
C THR A 166 32.98 0.49 -61.83
N GLY A 167 33.19 -0.19 -60.72
CA GLY A 167 34.19 0.17 -59.69
C GLY A 167 35.31 -0.85 -59.45
N GLY A 168 35.36 -1.93 -60.23
CA GLY A 168 36.35 -2.99 -60.09
C GLY A 168 35.84 -4.18 -59.28
N VAL A 169 36.12 -5.39 -59.79
CA VAL A 169 35.55 -6.66 -59.31
C VAL A 169 35.86 -6.91 -57.84
N ALA A 170 37.07 -6.55 -57.38
CA ALA A 170 37.48 -6.76 -55.99
C ALA A 170 36.62 -5.96 -54.98
N VAL A 171 36.29 -4.71 -55.30
CA VAL A 171 35.51 -3.83 -54.41
C VAL A 171 34.06 -4.30 -54.36
N GLY A 172 33.47 -4.67 -55.50
CA GLY A 172 32.09 -5.15 -55.57
C GLY A 172 31.91 -6.50 -54.87
N LEU A 173 32.88 -7.42 -54.97
CA LEU A 173 32.82 -8.73 -54.29
C LEU A 173 32.97 -8.58 -52.77
N GLY A 174 33.85 -7.65 -52.33
CA GLY A 174 33.98 -7.27 -50.92
C GLY A 174 32.70 -6.64 -50.35
N LEU A 175 32.09 -5.69 -51.06
CA LEU A 175 30.83 -5.05 -50.65
C LEU A 175 29.67 -6.05 -50.59
N THR A 176 29.57 -6.93 -51.60
CA THR A 176 28.52 -7.95 -51.66
C THR A 176 28.66 -8.96 -50.51
N GLY A 177 29.89 -9.40 -50.22
CA GLY A 177 30.18 -10.26 -49.06
C GLY A 177 29.86 -9.59 -47.73
N ALA A 178 30.23 -8.32 -47.56
CA ALA A 178 29.88 -7.53 -46.37
C ALA A 178 28.35 -7.40 -46.21
N GLY A 179 27.62 -7.20 -47.31
CA GLY A 179 26.15 -7.17 -47.32
C GLY A 179 25.52 -8.48 -46.84
N PHE A 180 26.03 -9.63 -47.30
CA PHE A 180 25.59 -10.95 -46.82
C PHE A 180 25.91 -11.17 -45.33
N LEU A 181 27.05 -10.70 -44.85
CA LEU A 181 27.43 -10.81 -43.44
C LEU A 181 26.48 -9.99 -42.55
N VAL A 182 26.20 -8.75 -42.95
CA VAL A 182 25.24 -7.86 -42.26
C VAL A 182 23.83 -8.45 -42.29
N LEU A 183 23.38 -9.01 -43.41
CA LEU A 183 22.09 -9.70 -43.49
C LEU A 183 22.04 -10.94 -42.60
N GLY A 184 23.08 -11.77 -42.63
CA GLY A 184 23.17 -12.96 -41.79
C GLY A 184 23.12 -12.62 -40.30
N LEU A 185 23.86 -11.58 -39.89
CA LEU A 185 23.84 -11.08 -38.51
C LEU A 185 22.45 -10.51 -38.15
N GLY A 186 21.82 -9.76 -39.05
CA GLY A 186 20.48 -9.22 -38.86
C GLY A 186 19.44 -10.32 -38.67
N ILE A 187 19.44 -11.34 -39.51
CA ILE A 187 18.52 -12.49 -39.41
C ILE A 187 18.77 -13.27 -38.12
N LEU A 188 20.03 -13.54 -37.78
CA LEU A 188 20.38 -14.23 -36.54
C LEU A 188 19.90 -13.45 -35.32
N ALA A 189 20.07 -12.13 -35.32
CA ALA A 189 19.61 -11.26 -34.24
C ALA A 189 18.07 -11.25 -34.15
N VAL A 190 17.35 -11.23 -35.27
CA VAL A 190 15.87 -11.37 -35.27
C VAL A 190 15.44 -12.70 -34.66
N LEU A 191 16.09 -13.81 -35.03
CA LEU A 191 15.79 -15.14 -34.46
C LEU A 191 16.07 -15.18 -32.96
N LEU A 192 17.18 -14.60 -32.50
CA LEU A 192 17.53 -14.50 -31.09
C LEU A 192 16.46 -13.70 -30.33
N VAL A 193 16.01 -12.57 -30.90
CA VAL A 193 14.96 -11.72 -30.32
C VAL A 193 13.63 -12.47 -30.26
N VAL A 194 13.18 -13.10 -31.34
CA VAL A 194 11.94 -13.90 -31.34
C VAL A 194 12.03 -15.05 -30.34
N TRP A 195 13.19 -15.68 -30.20
CA TRP A 195 13.42 -16.72 -29.21
C TRP A 195 13.36 -16.16 -27.78
N VAL A 196 14.02 -15.03 -27.52
CA VAL A 196 13.96 -14.35 -26.23
C VAL A 196 12.52 -13.95 -25.94
N PHE A 197 11.80 -13.27 -26.82
CA PHE A 197 10.40 -12.91 -26.58
C PHE A 197 9.49 -14.13 -26.44
N GLY A 198 9.68 -15.18 -27.24
CA GLY A 198 8.88 -16.41 -27.18
C GLY A 198 9.07 -17.20 -25.88
N VAL A 199 10.27 -17.16 -25.29
CA VAL A 199 10.56 -17.80 -23.99
C VAL A 199 10.32 -16.84 -22.82
N PHE A 200 10.59 -15.56 -22.99
CA PHE A 200 10.50 -14.53 -21.95
C PHE A 200 9.06 -14.08 -21.71
N LEU A 201 8.20 -13.95 -22.73
CA LEU A 201 6.77 -13.63 -22.52
C LEU A 201 6.09 -14.61 -21.56
N PRO A 202 6.11 -15.94 -21.80
CA PRO A 202 5.41 -16.87 -20.92
C PRO A 202 6.01 -16.90 -19.51
N TRP A 203 7.31 -16.62 -19.36
CA TRP A 203 7.96 -16.55 -18.07
C TRP A 203 7.66 -15.23 -17.32
N ALA A 204 7.70 -14.09 -18.00
CA ALA A 204 7.37 -12.77 -17.47
C ALA A 204 5.89 -12.64 -17.10
N VAL A 205 4.98 -13.17 -17.94
CA VAL A 205 3.54 -13.23 -17.63
C VAL A 205 3.29 -14.08 -16.39
N LYS A 206 3.95 -15.24 -16.26
CA LYS A 206 3.89 -16.05 -15.03
C LYS A 206 4.45 -15.28 -13.82
N GLY A 207 5.53 -14.53 -14.00
CA GLY A 207 6.12 -13.69 -12.96
C GLY A 207 5.16 -12.60 -12.47
N ILE A 208 4.52 -11.88 -13.39
CA ILE A 208 3.54 -10.82 -13.07
C ILE A 208 2.29 -11.42 -12.41
N ILE A 209 1.76 -12.54 -12.91
CA ILE A 209 0.62 -13.24 -12.28
C ILE A 209 0.98 -13.68 -10.86
N CYS A 210 2.20 -14.17 -10.64
CA CYS A 210 2.68 -14.57 -9.31
C CYS A 210 2.81 -13.34 -8.38
N LEU A 211 3.32 -12.22 -8.89
CA LEU A 211 3.42 -10.96 -8.14
C LEU A 211 2.04 -10.40 -7.78
N CYS A 212 1.05 -10.48 -8.68
CA CYS A 212 -0.31 -10.03 -8.41
C CYS A 212 -1.08 -10.94 -7.45
N LYS A 213 -0.76 -12.24 -7.39
CA LYS A 213 -1.35 -13.17 -6.42
C LYS A 213 -0.78 -12.98 -5.00
N LYS A 214 0.50 -12.64 -4.89
CA LYS A 214 1.21 -12.49 -3.61
C LYS A 214 0.59 -11.48 -2.61
N PRO A 215 0.08 -10.30 -3.01
CA PRO A 215 -0.60 -9.37 -2.11
C PRO A 215 -2.06 -9.77 -1.82
N PHE A 216 -2.70 -10.56 -2.68
CA PHE A 216 -4.10 -10.99 -2.50
C PHE A 216 -4.25 -12.27 -1.64
N GLU A 217 -3.23 -13.14 -1.58
CA GLU A 217 -3.25 -14.33 -0.71
C GLU A 217 -3.03 -13.99 0.78
N LYS A 218 -2.31 -12.90 1.10
CA LYS A 218 -2.15 -12.45 2.50
C LYS A 218 -3.44 -12.01 3.18
N LYS A 219 -4.54 -11.80 2.45
CA LYS A 219 -5.84 -11.41 3.02
C LYS A 219 -6.77 -12.60 3.32
N LYS A 220 -6.44 -13.82 2.89
CA LYS A 220 -7.29 -15.02 3.11
C LYS A 220 -6.85 -15.92 4.27
N SER A 221 -5.64 -15.74 4.82
CA SER A 221 -5.12 -16.54 5.94
C SER A 221 -5.40 -15.96 7.33
N GLY A 222 -6.29 -14.96 7.45
CA GLY A 222 -6.76 -14.41 8.73
C GLY A 222 -8.20 -14.78 9.09
N VAL A 223 -8.87 -15.65 8.32
CA VAL A 223 -10.26 -16.11 8.55
C VAL A 223 -10.32 -17.65 8.56
N ALA A 224 -9.35 -18.27 9.25
CA ALA A 224 -9.36 -19.70 9.54
C ALA A 224 -8.43 -19.98 10.73
N ALA A 225 -8.79 -19.46 11.91
CA ALA A 225 -8.44 -19.99 13.22
C ALA A 225 -9.27 -19.24 14.27
#